data_AF-A0A916U4H8-F1
#
_entry.id   AF-A0A916U4H8-F1
#
_cell.length_a   1.000
_cell.length_b   1.000
_cell.length_c   1.000
_cell.angle_alpha   90.00
_cell.angle_beta   90.00
_cell.angle_gamma   90.00
#
_symmetry.space_group_name_H-M   'P 1'
#
loop_
_entity.id
_entity.type
_entity.pdbx_description
1 polymer ?
#
loop_
_entity_poly.entity_id
_entity_poly.type
_entity_poly.pdbx_seq_one_letter_code
_entity_poly.pdbx_strand_id
1 'polypeptide(L)'
;MTTLTRITSEARPFSPEPVTDEEAEAMFRASLNLFRLWGVTDDQAATMLDLPRRTYARWKGGDIGRIGRDGKARLSNLMGVHKALRIVFSEAARGYAWIKAPNDAFGGRSALDVMLGGELTDLMRVRRYLDAERGW
;
A
#
# COMPACT_ATOMS: atom_id res chain seq x y z
N MET A 1 24.82 28.47 12.00
CA MET A 1 23.39 28.59 12.38
C MET A 1 22.56 28.15 11.19
N THR A 2 21.94 26.98 11.25
CA THR A 2 21.12 26.45 10.15
C THR A 2 19.78 27.16 10.13
N THR A 3 19.54 27.98 9.11
CA THR A 3 18.28 28.72 8.92
C THR A 3 17.19 27.75 8.46
N LEU A 4 16.14 27.59 9.25
CA LEU A 4 14.96 26.80 8.87
C LEU A 4 14.06 27.64 7.96
N THR A 5 13.98 27.28 6.68
CA THR A 5 13.06 27.90 5.72
C THR A 5 11.70 27.22 5.80
N ARG A 6 10.66 27.97 6.14
CA ARG A 6 9.28 27.47 6.15
C ARG A 6 8.82 27.27 4.71
N ILE A 7 8.63 26.02 4.29
CA ILE A 7 7.94 25.72 3.04
C ILE A 7 6.44 25.88 3.29
N THR A 8 5.83 26.88 2.65
CA THR A 8 4.37 27.03 2.64
C THR A 8 3.82 25.89 1.78
N SER A 9 3.39 24.80 2.40
CA SER A 9 2.65 23.76 1.69
C SER A 9 1.20 24.23 1.61
N GLU A 10 0.82 24.86 0.50
CA GLU A 10 -0.61 24.97 0.18
C GLU A 10 -1.17 23.56 -0.03
N ALA A 11 -2.31 23.28 0.58
CA ALA A 11 -3.00 22.02 0.32
C ALA A 11 -3.37 22.00 -1.16
N ARG A 12 -2.97 20.94 -1.90
CA ARG A 12 -3.43 20.76 -3.27
C ARG A 12 -4.96 20.76 -3.28
N PRO A 13 -5.63 21.53 -4.15
CA PRO A 13 -7.07 21.51 -4.26
C PRO A 13 -7.53 20.09 -4.59
N PHE A 14 -8.69 19.71 -4.07
CA PHE A 14 -9.32 18.43 -4.42
C PHE A 14 -9.51 18.36 -5.95
N SER A 15 -8.99 17.30 -6.57
CA SER A 15 -9.26 16.98 -7.97
C SER A 15 -10.17 15.75 -8.03
N PRO A 16 -11.31 15.82 -8.76
CA PRO A 16 -12.16 14.67 -8.99
C PRO A 16 -11.58 13.69 -10.03
N GLU A 17 -10.41 14.00 -10.60
CA GLU A 17 -9.79 13.18 -11.63
C GLU A 17 -9.34 11.83 -11.08
N PRO A 18 -9.42 10.76 -11.90
CA PRO A 18 -8.91 9.46 -11.50
C PRO A 18 -7.38 9.49 -11.40
N VAL A 19 -6.83 8.51 -10.65
CA VAL A 19 -5.39 8.27 -10.55
C VAL A 19 -4.77 8.25 -11.96
N THR A 20 -3.79 9.12 -12.19
CA THR A 20 -3.08 9.22 -13.47
C THR A 20 -2.16 8.01 -13.69
N ASP A 21 -1.65 7.82 -14.91
CA ASP A 21 -0.69 6.75 -15.17
C ASP A 21 0.65 7.01 -14.44
N GLU A 22 1.09 8.26 -14.38
CA GLU A 22 2.30 8.65 -13.64
C GLU A 22 2.15 8.38 -12.12
N GLU A 23 1.01 8.72 -11.53
CA GLU A 23 0.72 8.42 -10.13
C GLU A 23 0.68 6.90 -9.88
N ALA A 24 0.11 6.14 -10.82
CA ALA A 24 0.06 4.68 -10.72
C ALA A 24 1.46 4.06 -10.75
N GLU A 25 2.32 4.50 -11.67
CA GLU A 25 3.71 4.04 -11.72
C GLU A 25 4.49 4.43 -10.47
N ALA A 26 4.28 5.64 -9.96
CA ALA A 26 4.90 6.09 -8.72
C ALA A 26 4.45 5.23 -7.53
N MET A 27 3.15 4.92 -7.42
CA MET A 27 2.63 4.01 -6.40
C MET A 27 3.17 2.60 -6.57
N PHE A 28 3.33 2.10 -7.80
CA PHE A 28 3.95 0.80 -8.04
C PHE A 28 5.40 0.78 -7.53
N ARG A 29 6.22 1.78 -7.86
CA ARG A 29 7.60 1.90 -7.33
C ARG A 29 7.62 1.98 -5.80
N ALA A 30 6.70 2.74 -5.20
CA ALA A 30 6.56 2.81 -3.75
C ALA A 30 6.17 1.44 -3.14
N SER A 31 5.30 0.69 -3.81
CA SER A 31 4.86 -0.63 -3.36
C SER A 31 6.00 -1.65 -3.32
N LEU A 32 6.98 -1.57 -4.23
CA LEU A 32 8.16 -2.44 -4.20
C LEU A 32 8.97 -2.25 -2.90
N ASN A 33 9.15 -1.00 -2.47
CA ASN A 33 9.81 -0.70 -1.21
C ASN A 33 8.98 -1.17 -0.01
N LEU A 34 7.66 -1.00 -0.08
CA LEU A 34 6.74 -1.44 0.94
C LEU A 34 6.77 -2.96 1.12
N PHE A 35 6.71 -3.71 0.02
CA PHE A 35 6.80 -5.17 0.04
C PHE A 35 8.12 -5.66 0.61
N ARG A 36 9.23 -4.99 0.29
CA ARG A 36 10.54 -5.28 0.91
C ARG A 36 10.50 -5.07 2.43
N LEU A 37 9.91 -3.98 2.91
CA LEU A 37 9.81 -3.66 4.33
C LEU A 37 8.87 -4.62 5.09
N TRP A 38 7.83 -5.10 4.42
CA TRP A 38 6.91 -6.10 4.96
C TRP A 38 7.43 -7.54 4.83
N GLY A 39 8.54 -7.77 4.11
CA GLY A 39 9.05 -9.12 3.83
C GLY A 39 8.06 -9.95 3.01
N VAL A 40 7.38 -9.31 2.06
CA VAL A 40 6.46 -9.91 1.11
C VAL A 40 7.25 -10.52 -0.05
N THR A 41 6.92 -11.75 -0.43
CA THR A 41 7.53 -12.42 -1.58
C THR A 41 6.98 -11.90 -2.91
N ASP A 42 7.68 -12.16 -4.00
CA ASP A 42 7.19 -11.76 -5.32
C ASP A 42 5.88 -12.44 -5.71
N ASP A 43 5.64 -13.68 -5.27
CA ASP A 43 4.37 -14.38 -5.53
C ASP A 43 3.23 -13.74 -4.75
N GLN A 44 3.48 -13.38 -3.48
CA GLN A 44 2.53 -12.66 -2.64
C GLN A 44 2.20 -11.27 -3.20
N ALA A 45 3.22 -10.54 -3.66
CA ALA A 45 3.05 -9.25 -4.30
C ALA A 45 2.24 -9.36 -5.60
N ALA A 46 2.51 -10.38 -6.42
CA ALA A 46 1.74 -10.67 -7.62
C ALA A 46 0.27 -10.96 -7.31
N THR A 47 -0.01 -11.74 -6.26
CA THR A 47 -1.39 -11.99 -5.78
C THR A 47 -2.09 -10.70 -5.35
N MET A 48 -1.46 -9.86 -4.51
CA MET A 48 -2.09 -8.62 -4.04
C MET A 48 -2.36 -7.63 -5.18
N LEU A 49 -1.50 -7.61 -6.20
CA LEU A 49 -1.65 -6.74 -7.37
C LEU A 49 -2.51 -7.35 -8.49
N ASP A 50 -2.97 -8.59 -8.35
CA ASP A 50 -3.68 -9.36 -9.38
C ASP A 50 -2.93 -9.36 -10.72
N LEU A 51 -1.64 -9.69 -10.65
CA LEU A 51 -0.75 -9.79 -11.80
C LEU A 51 -0.28 -11.23 -11.98
N PRO A 52 -0.19 -11.75 -13.22
CA PRO A 52 0.59 -12.94 -13.47
C PRO A 52 2.02 -12.77 -12.95
N ARG A 53 2.57 -13.80 -12.32
CA ARG A 53 3.91 -13.76 -11.71
C ARG A 53 5.01 -13.24 -12.65
N ARG A 54 4.92 -13.61 -13.93
CA ARG A 54 5.81 -13.15 -15.00
C ARG A 54 5.66 -11.64 -15.28
N THR A 55 4.43 -11.14 -15.29
CA THR A 55 4.14 -9.70 -15.47
C THR A 55 4.69 -8.90 -14.31
N TYR A 56 4.45 -9.34 -13.07
CA TYR A 56 5.03 -8.69 -11.88
C TYR A 56 6.57 -8.67 -11.93
N ALA A 57 7.21 -9.78 -12.30
CA ALA A 57 8.67 -9.85 -12.44
C ALA A 57 9.20 -8.80 -13.44
N ARG A 58 8.55 -8.70 -14.60
CA ARG A 58 8.90 -7.75 -15.65
C ARG A 58 8.76 -6.30 -15.18
N TRP A 59 7.62 -5.98 -14.55
CA TRP A 59 7.37 -4.64 -14.02
C TRP A 59 8.34 -4.27 -12.91
N LYS A 60 8.65 -5.20 -12.00
CA LYS A 60 9.68 -5.02 -10.96
C LYS A 60 11.06 -4.73 -11.55
N GLY A 61 11.36 -5.24 -12.75
CA GLY A 61 12.56 -4.95 -13.52
C GLY A 61 12.57 -3.58 -14.23
N GLY A 62 11.49 -2.79 -14.11
CA GLY A 62 11.37 -1.44 -14.68
C GLY A 62 10.55 -1.34 -15.96
N ASP A 63 10.18 -2.46 -16.59
CA ASP A 63 9.31 -2.48 -17.77
C ASP A 63 7.84 -2.58 -17.34
N ILE A 64 7.35 -1.47 -16.78
CA ILE A 64 5.97 -1.30 -16.31
C ILE A 64 5.06 -1.07 -17.53
N GLY A 65 4.08 -1.96 -17.69
CA GLY A 65 3.05 -1.81 -18.73
C GLY A 65 1.88 -0.93 -18.26
N ARG A 66 0.83 -0.87 -19.08
CA ARG A 66 -0.41 -0.16 -18.73
C ARG A 66 -1.01 -0.68 -17.41
N ILE A 67 -1.19 0.21 -16.45
CA ILE A 67 -1.87 -0.08 -15.18
C ILE A 67 -3.35 0.25 -15.32
N GLY A 68 -4.20 -0.78 -15.35
CA GLY A 68 -5.65 -0.62 -15.43
C GLY A 68 -6.28 -0.02 -14.16
N ARG A 69 -7.57 0.30 -14.22
CA ARG A 69 -8.34 0.86 -13.10
C ARG A 69 -8.23 0.01 -11.83
N ASP A 70 -8.30 -1.31 -11.98
CA ASP A 70 -8.20 -2.25 -10.87
C ASP A 70 -6.80 -2.21 -10.21
N GLY A 71 -5.74 -2.32 -11.01
CA GLY A 71 -4.36 -2.18 -10.51
C GLY A 71 -4.11 -0.85 -9.80
N LYS A 72 -4.66 0.26 -10.33
CA LYS A 72 -4.61 1.58 -9.67
C LYS A 72 -5.33 1.57 -8.32
N ALA A 73 -6.50 0.93 -8.22
CA ALA A 73 -7.25 0.80 -6.98
C ALA A 73 -6.49 -0.07 -5.95
N ARG A 74 -5.87 -1.16 -6.37
CA ARG A 74 -5.05 -2.04 -5.50
C ARG A 74 -3.84 -1.27 -4.94
N LEU A 75 -3.11 -0.57 -5.80
CA LEU A 75 -1.99 0.28 -5.40
C LEU A 75 -2.42 1.38 -4.43
N SER A 76 -3.55 2.05 -4.69
CA SER A 76 -4.11 3.05 -3.78
C SER A 76 -4.45 2.47 -2.41
N ASN A 77 -5.01 1.25 -2.35
CA ASN A 77 -5.29 0.60 -1.07
C ASN A 77 -4.01 0.24 -0.31
N LEU A 78 -2.97 -0.27 -0.98
CA LEU A 78 -1.67 -0.54 -0.35
C LEU A 78 -1.04 0.72 0.22
N MET A 79 -1.09 1.84 -0.51
CA MET A 79 -0.61 3.14 -0.01
C MET A 79 -1.44 3.62 1.18
N GLY A 80 -2.77 3.42 1.15
CA GLY A 80 -3.66 3.70 2.26
C GLY A 80 -3.31 2.91 3.53
N VAL A 81 -3.07 1.60 3.39
CA VAL A 81 -2.61 0.73 4.49
C VAL A 81 -1.30 1.24 5.06
N HIS A 82 -0.31 1.52 4.21
CA HIS A 82 0.98 2.06 4.66
C HIS A 82 0.81 3.38 5.42
N LYS A 83 0.03 4.32 4.88
CA LYS A 83 -0.25 5.61 5.52
C LYS A 83 -0.91 5.42 6.87
N ALA A 84 -1.92 4.56 6.98
CA ALA A 84 -2.63 4.32 8.23
C ALA A 84 -1.69 3.70 9.29
N LEU A 85 -0.84 2.73 8.93
CA LEU A 85 0.18 2.20 9.84
C LEU A 85 1.14 3.27 10.35
N ARG A 86 1.55 4.21 9.49
CA ARG A 86 2.44 5.31 9.89
C ARG A 86 1.78 6.30 10.85
N ILE A 87 0.45 6.31 10.93
CA ILE A 87 -0.32 7.12 11.88
C ILE A 87 -0.50 6.34 13.19
N VAL A 88 -0.92 5.08 13.11
CA VAL A 88 -1.20 4.23 14.28
C VAL A 88 0.06 3.94 15.07
N PHE A 89 1.20 3.73 14.39
CA PHE A 89 2.47 3.37 15.01
C PHE A 89 3.47 4.52 14.95
N SER A 90 3.95 4.96 16.11
CA SER A 90 5.06 5.91 16.23
C SER A 90 6.34 5.37 15.55
N GLU A 91 6.66 4.11 15.82
CA GLU A 91 7.79 3.39 15.22
C GLU A 91 7.35 2.63 13.96
N ALA A 92 7.93 3.01 12.80
CA ALA A 92 7.59 2.39 11.51
C ALA A 92 7.77 0.86 11.51
N ALA A 93 8.85 0.37 12.14
CA ALA A 93 9.18 -1.04 12.20
C ALA A 93 8.08 -1.87 12.88
N ARG A 94 7.43 -1.32 13.91
CA ARG A 94 6.30 -1.99 14.58
C ARG A 94 5.09 -2.10 13.67
N GLY A 95 4.79 -1.06 12.89
CA GLY A 95 3.73 -1.11 11.88
C GLY A 95 4.01 -2.16 10.79
N TYR A 96 5.26 -2.32 10.37
CA TYR A 96 5.64 -3.36 9.40
C TYR A 96 5.56 -4.77 9.99
N ALA A 97 5.98 -4.96 11.24
CA ALA A 97 5.85 -6.24 11.92
C ALA A 97 4.38 -6.63 12.13
N TRP A 98 3.52 -5.65 12.45
CA TRP A 98 2.09 -5.86 12.66
C TRP A 98 1.39 -6.50 11.46
N ILE A 99 1.82 -6.20 10.23
CA ILE A 99 1.24 -6.78 9.01
C ILE A 99 1.27 -8.31 9.02
N LYS A 100 2.27 -8.92 9.67
CA LYS A 100 2.46 -10.37 9.75
C LYS A 100 2.05 -10.96 11.09
N ALA A 101 1.66 -10.14 12.06
CA ALA A 101 1.24 -10.61 13.36
C ALA A 101 -0.20 -11.16 13.30
N PRO A 102 -0.52 -12.24 14.03
CA PRO A 102 -1.91 -12.66 14.25
C PRO A 102 -2.75 -11.51 14.79
N ASN A 103 -4.00 -11.39 14.32
CA ASN A 103 -4.91 -10.34 14.74
C ASN A 103 -6.33 -10.89 14.96
N ASP A 104 -6.86 -10.65 16.17
CA ASP A 104 -8.19 -11.10 16.57
C ASP A 104 -9.32 -10.48 15.73
N ALA A 105 -9.16 -9.24 15.26
CA ALA A 105 -10.10 -8.59 14.35
C ALA A 105 -10.21 -9.31 12.99
N PHE A 106 -9.23 -10.16 12.66
CA PHE A 106 -9.21 -11.00 11.46
C PHE A 106 -9.36 -12.49 11.80
N GLY A 107 -9.90 -12.83 12.97
CA GLY A 107 -10.10 -14.21 13.39
C GLY A 107 -8.79 -14.96 13.61
N GLY A 108 -7.78 -14.28 14.16
CA GLY A 108 -6.45 -14.84 14.43
C GLY A 108 -5.52 -14.87 13.22
N ARG A 109 -6.00 -14.49 12.03
CA ARG A 109 -5.16 -14.35 10.82
C ARG A 109 -4.37 -13.03 10.87
N SER A 110 -3.25 -12.98 10.15
CA SER A 110 -2.53 -11.71 9.98
C SER A 110 -3.20 -10.83 8.92
N ALA A 111 -2.89 -9.53 8.92
CA ALA A 111 -3.34 -8.62 7.87
C ALA A 111 -2.81 -9.04 6.49
N LEU A 112 -1.57 -9.56 6.42
CA LEU A 112 -1.01 -10.13 5.21
C LEU A 112 -1.85 -11.31 4.71
N ASP A 113 -2.23 -12.25 5.59
CA ASP A 113 -3.05 -13.39 5.18
C ASP A 113 -4.38 -12.95 4.60
N VAL A 114 -5.00 -11.91 5.17
CA VAL A 114 -6.23 -11.33 4.61
C VAL A 114 -5.96 -10.78 3.21
N MET A 115 -4.95 -9.93 3.03
CA MET A 115 -4.61 -9.34 1.73
C MET A 115 -4.26 -10.39 0.66
N LEU A 116 -3.72 -11.54 1.08
CA LEU A 116 -3.41 -12.66 0.20
C LEU A 116 -4.63 -13.48 -0.24
N GLY A 117 -5.84 -13.11 0.19
CA GLY A 117 -7.07 -13.57 -0.46
C GLY A 117 -7.14 -13.18 -1.94
N GLY A 118 -6.43 -12.11 -2.34
CA GLY A 118 -6.24 -11.72 -3.74
C GLY A 118 -7.33 -10.84 -4.31
N GLU A 119 -8.48 -10.72 -3.65
CA GLU A 119 -9.56 -9.83 -4.07
C GLU A 119 -9.25 -8.38 -3.68
N LEU A 120 -9.69 -7.41 -4.49
CA LEU A 120 -9.58 -5.99 -4.14
C LEU A 120 -10.24 -5.70 -2.78
N THR A 121 -11.35 -6.38 -2.48
CA THR A 121 -12.07 -6.24 -1.21
C THR A 121 -11.25 -6.67 0.00
N ASP A 122 -10.27 -7.56 -0.16
CA ASP A 122 -9.40 -7.99 0.93
C ASP A 122 -8.42 -6.87 1.33
N LEU A 123 -7.84 -6.18 0.34
CA LEU A 123 -7.03 -4.98 0.58
C LEU A 123 -7.87 -3.87 1.23
N MET A 124 -9.10 -3.68 0.75
CA MET A 124 -10.02 -2.69 1.31
C MET A 124 -10.41 -3.02 2.76
N ARG A 125 -10.56 -4.30 3.10
CA ARG A 125 -10.89 -4.72 4.48
C ARG A 125 -9.79 -4.32 5.46
N VAL A 126 -8.53 -4.62 5.14
CA VAL A 126 -7.39 -4.25 5.99
C VAL A 126 -7.26 -2.73 6.08
N ARG A 127 -7.40 -2.01 4.97
CA ARG A 127 -7.37 -0.55 4.96
C ARG A 127 -8.46 0.04 5.86
N ARG A 128 -9.72 -0.39 5.70
CA ARG A 128 -10.86 0.11 6.47
C ARG A 128 -10.70 -0.15 7.96
N TYR A 129 -10.18 -1.31 8.33
CA TYR A 129 -9.86 -1.62 9.72
C TYR A 129 -8.84 -0.63 10.29
N LEU A 130 -7.70 -0.43 9.63
CA LEU A 130 -6.68 0.53 10.08
C LEU A 130 -7.16 1.98 10.08
N ASP A 131 -8.00 2.35 9.11
CA ASP A 131 -8.63 3.67 9.06
C ASP A 131 -9.62 3.88 10.22
N ALA A 132 -10.27 2.82 10.74
CA ALA A 132 -11.11 2.90 11.93
C ALA A 132 -10.28 2.99 13.21
N GLU A 133 -9.20 2.23 13.32
CA GLU A 133 -8.31 2.20 14.50
C GLU A 133 -7.59 3.54 14.77
N ARG A 134 -7.32 4.33 13.72
CA ARG A 134 -6.67 5.65 13.89
C ARG A 134 -7.60 6.76 14.38
N GLY A 135 -8.90 6.49 14.51
CA GLY A 135 -9.88 7.43 15.07
C GLY A 135 -10.44 8.45 14.08
N TRP A 136 -11.72 8.76 14.31
CA TRP A 136 -12.41 10.00 13.98
C TRP A 136 -11.94 11.13 14.90
#